data_AF-A0A953Q5K0-F1
#
_entry.id   AF-A0A953Q5K0-F1
#
_cell.length_a   1.000
_cell.length_b   1.000
_cell.length_c   1.000
_cell.angle_alpha   90.00
_cell.angle_beta   90.00
_cell.angle_gamma   90.00
#
_symmetry.space_group_name_H-M   'P 1'
#
loop_
_entity.id
_entity.type
_entity.pdbx_description
1 polymer ?
#
loop_
_entity_poly.entity_id
_entity_poly.type
_entity_poly.pdbx_seq_one_letter_code
_entity_poly.pdbx_strand_id
1 'polypeptide(L)'
;MTRHSLDSRLLRVLILQLFIAAPLIAAAGPPTSLALGLPAGITVTRQGASVGQQIPLPTEQPPIRQNEPLPGLKEKQKRELMKANYEKMKRDADELASLAKSLQEDVDKSNENVLSLHIVEKAEKIEKLAKRIKSVAKGY
;
A
#
# COMPACT_ATOMS: atom_id res chain seq x y z
N MET A 1 17.90 38.10 -5.90
CA MET A 1 16.75 37.30 -5.42
C MET A 1 15.98 36.78 -6.62
N THR A 2 15.37 35.58 -6.50
CA THR A 2 14.40 34.90 -7.42
C THR A 2 14.93 33.93 -8.49
N ARG A 3 15.45 32.76 -8.07
CA ARG A 3 15.59 31.56 -8.93
C ARG A 3 14.83 30.31 -8.41
N HIS A 4 13.91 30.48 -7.46
CA HIS A 4 13.30 29.35 -6.72
C HIS A 4 11.88 28.97 -7.19
N SER A 5 11.44 29.38 -8.40
CA SER A 5 10.04 29.17 -8.83
C SER A 5 9.84 28.17 -9.98
N LEU A 6 10.90 27.61 -10.58
CA LEU A 6 10.76 26.78 -11.79
C LEU A 6 10.67 25.27 -11.52
N ASP A 7 11.09 24.78 -10.34
CA ASP A 7 11.21 23.33 -10.12
C ASP A 7 9.91 22.64 -9.68
N SER A 8 8.99 23.36 -9.01
CA SER A 8 7.76 22.77 -8.47
C SER A 8 6.72 22.39 -9.53
N ARG A 9 6.79 23.00 -10.72
CA ARG A 9 5.89 22.70 -11.84
C ARG A 9 6.39 21.52 -12.66
N LEU A 10 7.70 21.43 -12.89
CA LEU A 10 8.29 20.27 -13.57
C LEU A 10 8.14 18.99 -12.76
N LEU A 11 8.35 19.05 -11.44
CA LEU A 11 8.24 17.87 -10.57
C LEU A 11 6.82 17.28 -10.56
N ARG A 12 5.78 18.13 -10.63
CA ARG A 12 4.38 17.70 -10.73
C ARG A 12 4.05 17.06 -12.08
N VAL A 13 4.63 17.56 -13.18
CA VAL A 13 4.45 16.97 -14.52
C VAL A 13 5.16 15.62 -14.62
N LEU A 14 6.39 15.51 -14.09
CA LEU A 14 7.16 14.27 -14.09
C LEU A 14 6.42 13.13 -13.37
N ILE A 15 5.79 13.41 -12.23
CA ILE A 15 5.02 12.42 -11.46
C ILE A 15 3.73 12.00 -12.20
N LEU A 16 3.11 12.90 -12.97
CA LEU A 16 1.87 12.59 -13.70
C LEU A 16 2.12 11.80 -15.01
N GLN A 17 3.32 11.87 -15.59
CA GLN A 17 3.64 11.16 -16.85
C GLN A 17 3.98 9.68 -16.66
N LEU A 18 4.18 9.19 -15.43
CA LEU A 18 4.57 7.79 -15.18
C LEU A 18 3.41 6.78 -15.23
N PHE A 19 2.17 7.21 -15.52
CA PHE A 19 0.97 6.35 -15.56
C PHE A 19 0.44 6.01 -16.96
N ILE A 20 1.09 6.45 -18.04
CA ILE A 20 0.61 6.18 -19.41
C ILE A 20 1.60 5.26 -20.14
N ALA A 21 1.62 3.99 -19.76
CA ALA A 21 2.15 2.92 -20.60
C ALA A 21 1.62 1.56 -20.11
N ALA A 22 0.31 1.33 -20.30
CA ALA A 22 -0.25 -0.02 -20.28
C ALA A 22 -0.06 -0.61 -21.69
N PRO A 23 0.76 -1.66 -21.89
CA PRO A 23 0.76 -2.35 -23.16
C PRO A 23 -0.51 -3.20 -23.25
N LEU A 24 -1.33 -2.79 -24.21
CA LEU A 24 -2.45 -3.51 -24.79
C LEU A 24 -1.97 -4.85 -25.34
N ILE A 25 -2.17 -5.94 -24.61
CA ILE A 25 -2.00 -7.30 -25.16
C ILE A 25 -3.32 -7.68 -25.82
N ALA A 26 -3.35 -7.45 -27.14
CA ALA A 26 -4.35 -7.97 -28.04
C ALA A 26 -3.94 -9.36 -28.54
N ALA A 27 -4.97 -10.13 -28.94
CA ALA A 27 -4.96 -11.29 -29.82
C ALA A 27 -4.74 -12.68 -29.21
N ALA A 28 -5.85 -13.44 -29.13
CA ALA A 28 -6.10 -14.68 -29.90
C ALA A 28 -6.79 -15.76 -29.04
N GLY A 29 -8.07 -16.03 -29.31
CA GLY A 29 -8.68 -17.35 -29.03
C GLY A 29 -8.47 -18.29 -30.23
N PRO A 30 -9.20 -19.43 -30.37
CA PRO A 30 -10.01 -20.24 -29.43
C PRO A 30 -9.41 -21.70 -29.38
N PRO A 31 -10.04 -22.85 -28.99
CA PRO A 31 -11.46 -23.20 -28.89
C PRO A 31 -11.96 -23.97 -27.66
N THR A 32 -13.26 -23.79 -27.46
CA THR A 32 -14.26 -24.65 -26.83
C THR A 32 -13.93 -26.15 -26.86
N SER A 33 -14.01 -26.80 -25.70
CA SER A 33 -14.27 -28.25 -25.61
C SER A 33 -15.33 -28.50 -24.55
N LEU A 34 -16.55 -28.74 -25.01
CA LEU A 34 -17.61 -29.41 -24.27
C LEU A 34 -17.20 -30.89 -24.11
N ALA A 35 -16.97 -31.35 -22.88
CA ALA A 35 -16.86 -32.76 -22.58
C ALA A 35 -17.67 -33.08 -21.31
N LEU A 36 -18.95 -33.35 -21.54
CA LEU A 36 -19.85 -34.05 -20.63
C LEU A 36 -19.40 -35.52 -20.54
N GLY A 37 -19.15 -36.05 -19.34
CA GLY A 37 -18.96 -37.51 -19.17
C GLY A 37 -18.29 -37.94 -17.86
N LEU A 38 -19.07 -38.16 -16.81
CA LEU A 38 -18.82 -39.21 -15.79
C LEU A 38 -19.16 -40.58 -16.42
N PRO A 39 -18.67 -41.76 -15.96
CA PRO A 39 -18.26 -42.10 -14.59
C PRO A 39 -17.09 -43.12 -14.44
N ALA A 40 -16.87 -43.55 -13.19
CA ALA A 40 -16.35 -44.87 -12.77
C ALA A 40 -14.83 -45.12 -12.73
N GLY A 41 -14.25 -44.87 -11.55
CA GLY A 41 -13.63 -45.90 -10.71
C GLY A 41 -12.40 -46.65 -11.23
N ILE A 42 -11.22 -46.26 -10.75
CA ILE A 42 -10.18 -47.21 -10.33
C ILE A 42 -9.62 -46.73 -9.00
N THR A 43 -10.00 -47.46 -7.95
CA THR A 43 -9.44 -47.36 -6.60
C THR A 43 -8.04 -47.95 -6.61
N VAL A 44 -7.01 -47.11 -6.60
CA VAL A 44 -5.66 -47.55 -6.19
C VAL A 44 -5.56 -47.36 -4.68
N THR A 45 -5.89 -48.42 -3.95
CA THR A 45 -5.45 -48.57 -2.55
C THR A 45 -3.94 -48.79 -2.57
N ARG A 46 -3.18 -47.82 -2.07
CA ARG A 46 -1.83 -48.09 -1.59
C ARG A 46 -1.74 -47.61 -0.15
N GLN A 47 -1.97 -48.56 0.75
CA GLN A 47 -1.68 -48.44 2.18
C GLN A 47 -0.21 -48.06 2.35
N GLY A 48 0.02 -46.89 2.91
CA GLY A 48 1.26 -46.50 3.56
C GLY A 48 0.87 -45.97 4.93
N ALA A 49 1.14 -46.75 5.96
CA ALA A 49 0.94 -46.38 7.34
C ALA A 49 1.87 -45.21 7.70
N SER A 50 1.29 -44.11 8.17
CA SER A 50 1.98 -43.13 9.01
C SER A 50 1.04 -42.68 10.11
N VAL A 51 1.16 -43.37 11.26
CA VAL A 51 0.70 -42.87 12.54
C VAL A 51 1.55 -41.64 12.86
N GLY A 52 0.96 -40.46 12.76
CA GLY A 52 1.55 -39.19 13.16
C GLY A 52 0.44 -38.35 13.78
N GLN A 53 0.51 -38.17 15.10
CA GLN A 53 -0.42 -37.37 15.90
C GLN A 53 -0.58 -35.96 15.31
N GLN A 54 -1.76 -35.63 14.81
CA GLN A 54 -2.14 -34.24 14.57
C GLN A 54 -2.61 -33.64 15.89
N ILE A 55 -1.78 -32.79 16.49
CA ILE A 55 -2.20 -31.82 17.51
C ILE A 55 -3.06 -30.79 16.76
N PRO A 56 -4.36 -30.59 17.09
CA PRO A 56 -5.09 -29.44 16.56
C PRO A 56 -4.53 -28.18 17.23
N LEU A 57 -3.79 -27.37 16.47
CA LEU A 57 -3.45 -26.01 16.90
C LEU A 57 -4.76 -25.20 17.00
N PRO A 58 -5.05 -24.57 18.15
CA PRO A 58 -6.08 -23.55 18.20
C PRO A 58 -5.64 -22.36 17.34
N THR A 59 -6.38 -22.09 16.27
CA THR A 59 -6.28 -20.84 15.52
C THR A 59 -6.80 -19.70 16.41
N GLU A 60 -5.97 -19.18 17.30
CA GLU A 60 -6.18 -17.84 17.87
C GLU A 60 -5.72 -16.80 16.85
N GLN A 61 -6.47 -16.67 15.75
CA GLN A 61 -6.52 -15.40 15.04
C GLN A 61 -7.36 -14.45 15.91
N PRO A 62 -6.81 -13.36 16.46
CA PRO A 62 -7.67 -12.32 16.98
C PRO A 62 -8.58 -11.88 15.84
N PRO A 63 -9.91 -11.80 16.04
CA PRO A 63 -10.77 -11.25 15.03
C PRO A 63 -10.22 -9.86 14.71
N ILE A 64 -9.83 -9.63 13.45
CA ILE A 64 -9.71 -8.30 12.88
C ILE A 64 -11.03 -7.64 13.28
N ARG A 65 -11.00 -6.75 14.28
CA ARG A 65 -12.19 -6.04 14.72
C ARG A 65 -12.63 -5.26 13.49
N GLN A 66 -13.62 -5.80 12.79
CA GLN A 66 -14.36 -5.09 11.78
C GLN A 66 -14.78 -3.78 12.45
N ASN A 67 -14.47 -2.66 11.79
CA ASN A 67 -14.79 -1.32 12.22
C ASN A 67 -16.28 -1.27 12.59
N GLU A 68 -16.58 -1.52 13.86
CA GLU A 68 -17.89 -1.31 14.42
C GLU A 68 -18.14 0.19 14.30
N PRO A 69 -19.22 0.63 13.64
CA PRO A 69 -19.52 2.04 13.54
C PRO A 69 -19.63 2.57 14.95
N LEU A 70 -18.73 3.47 15.36
CA LEU A 70 -18.78 4.06 16.70
C LEU A 70 -20.20 4.62 16.90
N PRO A 71 -20.94 4.18 17.92
CA PRO A 71 -22.31 4.60 18.10
C PRO A 71 -22.35 6.10 18.42
N GLY A 72 -23.06 6.86 17.56
CA GLY A 72 -23.70 8.11 17.95
C GLY A 72 -22.86 9.39 17.96
N LEU A 73 -21.88 9.57 17.07
CA LEU A 73 -21.38 10.93 16.81
C LEU A 73 -22.49 11.74 16.14
N LYS A 74 -22.91 12.86 16.76
CA LYS A 74 -23.82 13.80 16.10
C LYS A 74 -23.19 14.22 14.77
N GLU A 75 -23.98 14.35 13.69
CA GLU A 75 -23.47 14.70 12.35
C GLU A 75 -22.54 15.93 12.35
N LYS A 76 -22.74 16.88 13.27
CA LYS A 76 -21.82 18.00 13.49
C LYS A 76 -20.41 17.55 13.94
N GLN A 77 -20.32 16.65 14.92
CA GLN A 77 -19.04 16.10 15.41
C GLN A 77 -18.33 15.30 14.33
N LYS A 78 -19.09 14.53 13.52
CA LYS A 78 -18.54 13.82 12.36
C LYS A 78 -17.90 14.80 11.38
N ARG A 79 -18.61 15.85 10.97
CA ARG A 79 -18.07 16.88 10.06
C ARG A 79 -16.85 17.61 10.62
N GLU A 80 -16.84 17.93 11.91
CA GLU A 80 -15.69 18.55 12.56
C GLU A 80 -14.46 17.62 12.56
N LEU A 81 -14.65 16.33 12.83
CA LEU A 81 -13.59 15.32 12.75
C LEU A 81 -13.04 15.16 11.33
N MET A 82 -13.92 15.13 10.32
CA MET A 82 -13.52 15.07 8.90
C MET A 82 -12.62 16.25 8.53
N LYS A 83 -13.03 17.46 8.92
CA LYS A 83 -12.26 18.68 8.67
C LYS A 83 -10.90 18.62 9.37
N ALA A 84 -10.87 18.22 10.64
CA ALA A 84 -9.62 18.10 11.39
C ALA A 84 -8.66 17.07 10.76
N ASN A 85 -9.19 15.93 10.31
CA ASN A 85 -8.39 14.90 9.66
C ASN A 85 -7.89 15.32 8.28
N TYR A 86 -8.70 16.04 7.50
CA TYR A 86 -8.26 16.63 6.24
C TYR A 86 -7.12 17.64 6.43
N GLU A 87 -7.26 18.58 7.38
CA GLU A 87 -6.21 19.56 7.68
C GLU A 87 -4.94 18.90 8.22
N LYS A 88 -5.07 17.83 9.01
CA LYS A 88 -3.93 17.03 9.44
C LYS A 88 -3.25 16.34 8.26
N MET A 89 -4.02 15.71 7.38
CA MET A 89 -3.51 15.01 6.21
C MET A 89 -2.78 15.96 5.24
N LYS A 90 -3.30 17.18 5.06
CA LYS A 90 -2.65 18.23 4.28
C LYS A 90 -1.27 18.58 4.84
N ARG A 91 -1.19 18.80 6.16
CA ARG A 91 0.09 19.08 6.84
C ARG A 91 1.06 17.90 6.74
N ASP A 92 0.60 16.68 6.96
CA ASP A 92 1.42 15.47 6.80
C ASP A 92 1.94 15.36 5.34
N ALA A 93 1.13 15.74 4.33
CA ALA A 93 1.55 15.72 2.92
C ALA A 93 2.57 16.81 2.57
N ASP A 94 2.41 18.02 3.13
CA ASP A 94 3.38 19.11 2.96
C ASP A 94 4.74 18.74 3.60
N GLU A 95 4.73 18.14 4.79
CA GLU A 95 5.93 17.63 5.46
C GLU A 95 6.59 16.50 4.67
N LEU A 96 5.79 15.55 4.15
CA LEU A 96 6.27 14.46 3.30
C LEU A 96 7.03 15.01 2.07
N ALA A 97 6.47 16.02 1.39
CA ALA A 97 7.10 16.64 0.23
C ALA A 97 8.42 17.34 0.60
N SER A 98 8.46 18.01 1.75
CA SER A 98 9.69 18.66 2.24
C SER A 98 10.78 17.65 2.57
N LEU A 99 10.45 16.58 3.29
CA LEU A 99 11.40 15.52 3.62
C LEU A 99 11.89 14.77 2.39
N ALA A 100 11.01 14.50 1.42
CA ALA A 100 11.40 13.87 0.16
C ALA A 100 12.40 14.71 -0.62
N LYS A 101 12.16 16.03 -0.72
CA LYS A 101 13.12 16.95 -1.35
C LYS A 101 14.45 16.96 -0.60
N SER A 102 14.41 17.00 0.73
CA SER A 102 15.64 17.02 1.52
C SER A 102 16.40 15.70 1.46
N LEU A 103 15.70 14.56 1.38
CA LEU A 103 16.30 13.25 1.17
C LEU A 103 16.99 13.18 -0.20
N GLN A 104 16.36 13.71 -1.26
CA GLN A 104 16.97 13.82 -2.58
C GLN A 104 18.27 14.63 -2.51
N GLU A 105 18.24 15.81 -1.90
CA GLU A 105 19.42 16.67 -1.76
C GLU A 105 20.55 16.00 -0.97
N ASP A 106 20.22 15.24 0.08
CA ASP A 106 21.22 14.54 0.89
C ASP A 106 21.84 13.37 0.10
N VAL A 107 21.04 12.66 -0.70
CA VAL A 107 21.53 11.59 -1.59
C VAL A 107 22.41 12.17 -2.69
N ASP A 108 22.02 13.27 -3.33
CA ASP A 108 22.79 13.93 -4.39
C ASP A 108 24.15 14.44 -3.89
N LYS A 109 24.24 14.79 -2.60
CA LYS A 109 25.49 15.25 -1.96
C LYS A 109 26.31 14.10 -1.37
N SER A 110 25.73 12.90 -1.26
CA SER A 110 26.41 11.74 -0.68
C SER A 110 27.16 10.97 -1.75
N ASN A 111 28.27 10.34 -1.36
CA ASN A 111 29.00 9.40 -2.22
C ASN A 111 28.48 7.97 -1.99
N GLU A 112 28.69 7.11 -2.99
CA GLU A 112 28.21 5.71 -3.06
C GLU A 112 28.55 4.89 -1.81
N ASN A 113 29.64 5.24 -1.13
CA ASN A 113 30.16 4.55 0.06
C ASN A 113 29.72 5.18 1.39
N VAL A 114 28.85 6.20 1.39
CA VAL A 114 28.41 6.90 2.62
C VAL A 114 26.89 6.98 2.65
N LEU A 115 26.25 5.87 3.05
CA LEU A 115 24.86 5.91 3.49
C LEU A 115 24.83 6.47 4.91
N SER A 116 24.65 7.79 5.02
CA SER A 116 24.61 8.46 6.31
C SER A 116 23.38 8.01 7.12
N LEU A 117 23.53 7.80 8.43
CA LEU A 117 22.41 7.54 9.37
C LEU A 117 21.25 8.53 9.16
N HIS A 118 21.58 9.79 8.87
CA HIS A 118 20.62 10.85 8.57
C HIS A 118 19.70 10.57 7.36
N ILE A 119 20.23 9.95 6.30
CA ILE A 119 19.45 9.57 5.09
C ILE A 119 18.44 8.48 5.46
N VAL A 120 18.88 7.49 6.24
CA VAL A 120 18.04 6.40 6.75
C VAL A 120 16.91 6.96 7.63
N GLU A 121 17.25 7.84 8.58
CA GLU A 121 16.26 8.46 9.46
C GLU A 121 15.21 9.28 8.69
N LYS A 122 15.61 9.99 7.63
CA LYS A 122 14.69 10.72 6.76
C LYS A 122 13.76 9.77 6.00
N ALA A 123 14.30 8.69 5.44
CA ALA A 123 13.51 7.67 4.76
C ALA A 123 12.45 7.05 5.69
N GLU A 124 12.82 6.72 6.94
CA GLU A 124 11.86 6.22 7.93
C GLU A 124 10.77 7.22 8.28
N LYS A 125 11.11 8.51 8.43
CA LYS A 125 10.13 9.57 8.69
C LYS A 125 9.14 9.70 7.54
N ILE A 126 9.62 9.63 6.29
CA ILE A 126 8.78 9.62 5.09
C ILE A 126 7.82 8.43 5.10
N GLU A 127 8.31 7.21 5.42
CA GLU A 127 7.46 6.03 5.52
C GLU A 127 6.34 6.20 6.56
N LYS A 128 6.68 6.72 7.74
CA LYS A 128 5.71 6.98 8.82
C LYS A 128 4.65 8.01 8.39
N LEU A 129 5.04 9.09 7.72
CA LEU A 129 4.11 10.10 7.19
C LEU A 129 3.18 9.50 6.13
N ALA A 130 3.73 8.75 5.17
CA ALA A 130 2.96 8.10 4.13
C ALA A 130 1.92 7.12 4.72
N LYS A 131 2.32 6.33 5.72
CA LYS A 131 1.41 5.43 6.45
C LYS A 131 0.30 6.19 7.16
N ARG A 132 0.59 7.32 7.82
CA ARG A 132 -0.43 8.17 8.46
C ARG A 132 -1.43 8.72 7.46
N ILE A 133 -0.97 9.28 6.34
CA ILE A 133 -1.83 9.81 5.27
C ILE A 133 -2.76 8.70 4.76
N LYS A 134 -2.21 7.53 4.44
CA LYS A 134 -2.99 6.37 3.99
C LYS A 134 -4.03 5.92 5.03
N SER A 135 -3.66 5.90 6.30
CA SER A 135 -4.57 5.51 7.38
C SER A 135 -5.73 6.49 7.52
N VAL A 136 -5.46 7.79 7.45
CA VAL A 136 -6.50 8.82 7.49
C VAL A 136 -7.41 8.73 6.27
N ALA A 137 -6.84 8.51 5.08
CA ALA A 137 -7.62 8.38 3.83
C ALA A 137 -8.49 7.13 3.78
N LYS A 138 -8.08 6.01 4.42
CA LYS A 138 -8.84 4.75 4.48
C LYS A 138 -9.87 4.67 5.59
N GLY A 139 -9.70 5.47 6.64
CA GLY A 139 -10.63 5.51 7.78
C GLY A 139 -11.97 6.17 7.46
N TYR A 140 -12.23 6.44 6.18
CA TYR A 140 -13.38 7.14 5.63
C TYR A 140 -13.87 6.46 4.37
#